data_AF-C8PN59-F1
#
_entry.id   AF-C8PN59-F1
#
_cell.length_a   1.000
_cell.length_b   1.000
_cell.length_c   1.000
_cell.angle_alpha   90.00
_cell.angle_beta   90.00
_cell.angle_gamma   90.00
#
_symmetry.space_group_name_H-M   'P 1'
#
loop_
_entity.id
_entity.type
_entity.pdbx_description
1 polymer ?
#
loop_
_entity_poly.entity_id
_entity_poly.type
_entity_poly.pdbx_seq_one_letter_code
_entity_poly.pdbx_strand_id
1 'polypeptide(L)'
;MLKRFPLKARLSVSFGLLFAVSMTIINVISIRTSRLALEQQAASHLITLAENQATIFEQTYIEKFRTQMETLSRESIISHQDIPLSSKIEVLKDEVELAKKDGCLRMLITDTQGNAYRTDGTTADAREFEWFKKSLQGEFFFKHSISFE
;
A
#
# COMPACT_ATOMS: atom_id res chain seq x y z
N MET A 1 64.87 47.83 -5.29
CA MET A 1 64.59 48.05 -3.85
C MET A 1 63.59 47.01 -3.37
N LEU A 2 64.01 45.95 -2.67
CA LEU A 2 63.05 45.04 -2.03
C LEU A 2 62.45 45.73 -0.80
N LYS A 3 61.16 46.07 -0.90
CA LYS A 3 60.38 46.67 0.17
C LYS A 3 60.27 45.65 1.31
N ARG A 4 60.99 45.88 2.41
CA ARG A 4 60.96 45.02 3.60
C ARG A 4 59.55 45.10 4.21
N PHE A 5 58.73 44.08 3.96
CA PHE A 5 57.41 43.96 4.56
C PHE A 5 57.56 43.91 6.09
N PRO A 6 56.80 44.73 6.85
CA PRO A 6 56.89 44.75 8.30
C PRO A 6 56.48 43.38 8.87
N LEU A 7 57.23 42.89 9.86
CA LEU A 7 57.08 41.55 10.44
C LEU A 7 55.64 41.26 10.90
N LYS A 8 54.94 42.29 11.42
CA LYS A 8 53.54 42.24 11.85
C LYS A 8 52.56 41.95 10.70
N ALA A 9 52.79 42.51 9.52
CA ALA A 9 51.92 42.28 8.35
C ALA A 9 52.09 40.86 7.79
N ARG A 10 53.32 40.32 7.81
CA ARG A 10 53.61 38.96 7.34
C ARG A 10 52.93 37.89 8.21
N LEU A 11 52.89 38.11 9.53
CA LEU A 11 52.19 37.22 10.47
C LEU A 11 50.67 37.26 10.25
N SER A 12 50.07 38.45 10.15
CA SER A 12 48.63 38.62 9.95
C SER A 12 48.13 38.00 8.64
N VAL A 13 48.87 38.16 7.53
CA VAL A 13 48.53 37.54 6.24
C VAL A 13 48.58 36.01 6.31
N SER A 14 49.56 35.44 7.01
CA SER A 14 49.69 33.99 7.15
C SER A 14 48.53 33.39 7.96
N PHE A 15 48.10 34.06 9.04
CA PHE A 15 46.94 33.66 9.82
C PHE A 15 45.63 33.80 9.04
N GLY A 16 45.45 34.90 8.30
CA GLY A 16 44.27 35.11 7.46
C GLY A 16 44.16 34.05 6.36
N LEU A 17 45.29 33.68 5.75
CA LEU A 17 45.33 32.61 4.75
C LEU A 17 44.98 31.24 5.36
N LEU A 18 45.55 30.90 6.51
CA LEU A 18 45.23 29.65 7.22
C LEU A 18 43.75 29.58 7.61
N PHE A 19 43.18 30.70 8.03
CA PHE A 19 41.77 30.80 8.38
C PHE A 19 40.87 30.60 7.17
N ALA A 20 41.19 31.27 6.05
CA ALA A 20 40.46 31.09 4.79
C ALA A 20 40.52 29.63 4.30
N VAL A 21 41.70 29.01 4.33
CA VAL A 21 41.86 27.59 3.96
C VAL A 21 41.04 26.69 4.88
N SER A 22 41.13 26.88 6.19
CA SER A 22 40.35 26.10 7.17
C SER A 22 38.84 26.23 6.93
N MET A 23 38.34 27.45 6.71
CA MET A 23 36.93 27.68 6.39
C MET A 23 36.53 26.97 5.10
N THR A 24 37.32 27.06 4.04
CA THR A 24 36.98 26.40 2.76
C THR A 24 36.90 24.89 2.91
N ILE A 25 37.83 24.26 3.64
CA ILE A 25 37.84 22.82 3.87
C ILE A 25 36.59 22.39 4.63
N ILE A 26 36.25 23.09 5.72
CA ILE A 26 35.06 22.77 6.52
C ILE A 26 33.78 22.91 5.69
N ASN A 27 33.66 23.98 4.89
CA ASN A 27 32.52 24.18 4.01
C ASN A 27 32.38 23.04 2.97
N VAL A 28 33.48 22.62 2.35
CA VAL A 28 33.46 21.52 1.37
C VAL A 28 33.03 20.22 2.02
N ILE A 29 33.56 19.89 3.19
CA ILE A 29 33.17 18.68 3.93
C ILE A 29 31.69 18.75 4.31
N SER A 30 31.25 19.89 4.87
CA SER A 30 29.85 20.10 5.28
C SER A 30 28.88 19.90 4.12
N ILE A 31 29.14 20.51 2.95
CA ILE A 31 28.27 20.37 1.78
C ILE A 31 28.21 18.91 1.32
N ARG A 32 29.34 18.20 1.29
CA ARG A 32 29.37 16.78 0.88
C ARG A 32 28.57 15.91 1.85
N THR A 33 28.77 16.09 3.16
CA THR A 33 28.04 15.33 4.18
C THR A 33 26.55 15.64 4.14
N SER A 34 26.16 16.91 3.99
CA SER A 34 24.76 17.29 3.87
C SER A 34 24.11 16.69 2.62
N ARG A 35 24.80 16.68 1.47
CA ARG A 35 24.28 16.04 0.25
C ARG A 35 24.07 14.54 0.47
N LEU A 36 25.05 13.84 1.02
CA LEU A 36 24.95 12.41 1.29
C LEU A 36 23.80 12.09 2.26
N ALA A 37 23.65 12.88 3.34
CA ALA A 37 22.58 12.72 4.30
C ALA A 37 21.20 12.97 3.67
N LEU A 38 21.07 13.99 2.81
CA LEU A 38 19.83 14.28 2.09
C LEU A 38 19.49 13.19 1.08
N GLU A 39 20.46 12.64 0.35
CA GLU A 39 20.25 11.54 -0.58
C GLU A 39 19.78 10.27 0.15
N GLN A 40 20.43 9.90 1.25
CA GLN A 40 20.03 8.76 2.08
C GLN A 40 18.64 8.96 2.68
N GLN A 41 18.36 10.17 3.18
CA GLN A 41 17.07 10.51 3.75
C GLN A 41 15.96 10.50 2.69
N ALA A 42 16.21 11.00 1.48
CA ALA A 42 15.25 10.94 0.38
C ALA A 42 14.95 9.49 -0.02
N ALA A 43 15.98 8.65 -0.15
CA ALA A 43 15.79 7.23 -0.45
C ALA A 43 14.97 6.52 0.64
N SER A 44 15.29 6.74 1.92
CA SER A 44 14.54 6.13 3.02
C SER A 44 13.09 6.62 3.05
N HIS A 45 12.86 7.93 2.87
CA HIS A 45 11.51 8.49 2.86
C HIS A 45 10.65 7.95 1.73
N LEU A 46 11.21 7.78 0.53
CA LEU A 46 10.47 7.19 -0.59
C LEU A 46 10.08 5.74 -0.30
N ILE A 47 10.99 4.95 0.30
CA ILE A 47 10.69 3.57 0.71
C ILE A 47 9.59 3.56 1.76
N THR A 48 9.75 4.33 2.84
CA THR A 48 8.74 4.42 3.91
C THR A 48 7.41 4.91 3.39
N LEU A 49 7.39 5.85 2.45
CA LEU A 49 6.15 6.32 1.82
C LEU A 49 5.47 5.19 1.03
N ALA A 50 6.24 4.41 0.25
CA ALA A 50 5.72 3.28 -0.49
C ALA A 50 5.17 2.18 0.45
N GLU A 51 5.89 1.87 1.53
CA GLU A 51 5.47 0.90 2.55
C GLU A 51 4.21 1.36 3.29
N ASN A 52 4.15 2.63 3.68
CA ASN A 52 2.96 3.21 4.31
C ASN A 52 1.76 3.16 3.36
N GLN A 53 1.95 3.49 2.08
CA GLN A 53 0.88 3.44 1.10
C GLN A 53 0.40 2.01 0.85
N ALA A 54 1.31 1.04 0.79
CA ALA A 54 0.97 -0.38 0.68
C ALA A 54 0.20 -0.86 1.92
N THR A 55 0.62 -0.45 3.12
CA THR A 55 -0.06 -0.80 4.37
C THR A 55 -1.47 -0.22 4.44
N ILE A 56 -1.63 1.07 4.08
CA ILE A 56 -2.94 1.71 4.02
C ILE A 56 -3.83 0.99 3.01
N PHE A 57 -3.28 0.61 1.85
CA PHE A 57 -4.02 -0.13 0.83
C PHE A 57 -4.49 -1.49 1.35
N GLU A 58 -3.61 -2.29 1.94
CA GLU A 58 -3.91 -3.60 2.53
C GLU A 58 -5.03 -3.47 3.58
N GLN A 59 -4.88 -2.54 4.52
CA GLN A 59 -5.86 -2.34 5.60
C GLN A 59 -7.22 -1.87 5.06
N THR A 60 -7.20 -0.91 4.13
CA THR A 60 -8.43 -0.25 3.65
C THR A 60 -9.20 -1.12 2.67
N TYR A 61 -8.52 -1.84 1.79
CA TYR A 61 -9.14 -2.53 0.66
C TYR A 61 -9.11 -4.05 0.76
N ILE A 62 -8.18 -4.65 1.51
CA ILE A 62 -8.13 -6.11 1.65
C ILE A 62 -8.74 -6.51 2.98
N GLU A 63 -8.21 -6.03 4.09
CA GLU A 63 -8.67 -6.44 5.43
C GLU A 63 -10.09 -5.97 5.77
N LYS A 64 -10.46 -4.74 5.37
CA LYS A 64 -11.84 -4.25 5.53
C LYS A 64 -12.84 -5.15 4.80
N PHE A 65 -12.61 -5.41 3.51
CA PHE A 65 -13.49 -6.26 2.70
C PHE A 65 -13.49 -7.71 3.17
N ARG A 66 -12.33 -8.23 3.58
CA ARG A 66 -12.23 -9.56 4.18
C ARG A 66 -13.11 -9.67 5.41
N THR A 67 -12.99 -8.73 6.35
CA THR A 67 -13.79 -8.72 7.58
C THR A 67 -15.29 -8.63 7.27
N GLN A 68 -15.69 -7.79 6.31
CA GLN A 68 -17.08 -7.69 5.86
C GLN A 68 -17.59 -9.02 5.29
N MET A 69 -16.83 -9.64 4.38
CA MET A 69 -17.20 -10.93 3.78
C MET A 69 -17.24 -12.07 4.80
N GLU A 70 -16.29 -12.11 5.73
CA GLU A 70 -16.28 -13.09 6.82
C GLU A 70 -17.50 -12.89 7.74
N THR A 71 -17.86 -11.64 8.04
CA THR A 71 -19.05 -11.31 8.83
C THR A 71 -20.33 -11.76 8.13
N LEU A 72 -20.50 -11.42 6.85
CA LEU A 72 -21.64 -11.83 6.03
C LEU A 72 -21.74 -13.35 5.91
N SER A 73 -20.61 -14.04 5.75
CA SER A 73 -20.59 -15.50 5.66
C SER A 73 -21.03 -16.20 6.95
N ARG A 74 -20.84 -15.54 8.10
CA ARG A 74 -21.25 -16.02 9.43
C ARG A 74 -22.69 -15.66 9.78
N GLU A 75 -23.31 -14.76 9.01
CA GLU A 75 -24.70 -14.39 9.25
C GLU A 75 -25.59 -15.65 9.15
N SER A 76 -26.54 -15.78 10.07
CA SER A 76 -27.38 -16.98 10.16
C SER A 76 -28.12 -17.24 8.86
N ILE A 77 -28.58 -16.19 8.19
CA ILE A 77 -29.32 -16.29 6.93
C ILE A 77 -28.49 -16.92 5.80
N ILE A 78 -27.19 -16.64 5.76
CA ILE A 78 -26.26 -17.14 4.73
C ILE A 78 -25.74 -18.53 5.11
N SER A 79 -25.40 -18.74 6.39
CA SER A 79 -24.76 -19.97 6.90
C SER A 79 -25.70 -21.17 7.06
N HIS A 80 -26.99 -20.94 7.35
CA HIS A 80 -27.92 -22.06 7.58
C HIS A 80 -28.31 -22.75 6.27
N GLN A 81 -28.21 -24.08 6.25
CA GLN A 81 -28.55 -24.90 5.07
C GLN A 81 -30.05 -24.95 4.80
N ASP A 82 -30.87 -24.76 5.83
CA ASP A 82 -32.34 -24.87 5.74
C ASP A 82 -33.01 -23.66 5.09
N ILE A 83 -32.25 -22.58 4.88
CA ILE A 83 -32.77 -21.35 4.28
C ILE A 83 -32.70 -21.45 2.76
N PRO A 84 -33.82 -21.21 2.04
CA PRO A 84 -33.83 -21.23 0.59
C PRO A 84 -32.80 -20.29 -0.01
N LEU A 85 -32.14 -20.74 -1.06
CA LEU A 85 -31.13 -19.98 -1.78
C LEU A 85 -31.66 -18.61 -2.29
N SER A 86 -32.94 -18.54 -2.66
CA SER A 86 -33.60 -17.29 -3.07
C SER A 86 -33.56 -16.23 -1.97
N SER A 87 -33.80 -16.62 -0.72
CA SER A 87 -33.75 -15.70 0.42
C SER A 87 -32.33 -15.24 0.71
N LYS A 88 -31.33 -16.11 0.49
CA LYS A 88 -29.90 -15.73 0.60
C LYS A 88 -29.50 -14.71 -0.47
N ILE A 89 -29.99 -14.89 -1.70
CA ILE A 89 -29.73 -13.97 -2.81
C ILE A 89 -30.38 -12.60 -2.56
N GLU A 90 -31.56 -12.56 -1.94
CA GLU A 90 -32.23 -11.31 -1.58
C GLU A 90 -31.41 -10.49 -0.57
N VAL A 91 -30.91 -11.12 0.50
CA VAL A 91 -30.00 -10.47 1.46
C VAL A 91 -28.72 -9.97 0.79
N LEU A 92 -28.10 -10.80 -0.05
CA LEU A 92 -26.91 -10.42 -0.82
C LEU A 92 -27.18 -9.25 -1.76
N LYS A 93 -28.40 -9.13 -2.29
CA LYS A 93 -28.78 -8.02 -3.17
C LYS A 93 -28.84 -6.71 -2.41
N ASP A 94 -29.46 -6.71 -1.22
CA ASP A 94 -29.52 -5.54 -0.35
C ASP A 94 -28.10 -5.11 0.08
N GLU A 95 -27.25 -6.07 0.43
CA GLU A 95 -25.86 -5.81 0.82
C GLU A 95 -25.04 -5.24 -0.34
N VAL A 96 -25.24 -5.73 -1.58
CA VAL A 96 -24.62 -5.16 -2.78
C VAL A 96 -25.04 -3.70 -2.98
N GLU A 97 -26.32 -3.36 -2.80
CA GLU A 97 -26.79 -1.97 -2.94
C GLU A 97 -26.10 -1.03 -1.93
N LEU A 98 -25.83 -1.51 -0.71
CA LEU A 98 -25.06 -0.77 0.29
C LEU A 98 -23.58 -0.65 -0.11
N ALA A 99 -22.98 -1.76 -0.56
CA ALA A 99 -21.57 -1.86 -0.91
C ALA A 99 -21.20 -1.21 -2.25
N LYS A 100 -22.18 -0.86 -3.10
CA LYS A 100 -21.95 -0.11 -4.35
C LYS A 100 -21.21 1.20 -4.13
N LYS A 101 -21.45 1.87 -3.00
CA LYS A 101 -20.75 3.11 -2.62
C LYS A 101 -19.24 2.89 -2.44
N ASP A 102 -18.85 1.68 -2.04
CA ASP A 102 -17.48 1.25 -1.85
C ASP A 102 -16.90 0.55 -3.11
N GLY A 103 -17.62 0.59 -4.24
CA GLY A 103 -17.18 0.03 -5.52
C GLY A 103 -17.51 -1.44 -5.73
N CYS A 104 -18.37 -2.04 -4.89
CA CYS A 104 -18.82 -3.42 -5.11
C CYS A 104 -19.72 -3.50 -6.35
N LEU A 105 -19.31 -4.31 -7.34
CA LEU A 105 -20.08 -4.51 -8.57
C LEU A 105 -21.11 -5.63 -8.44
N ARG A 106 -20.76 -6.72 -7.74
CA ARG A 106 -21.60 -7.90 -7.59
C ARG A 106 -21.13 -8.76 -6.43
N MET A 107 -22.08 -9.47 -5.82
CA MET A 107 -21.83 -10.59 -4.93
C MET A 107 -22.50 -11.84 -5.49
N LEU A 108 -22.01 -13.00 -5.08
CA LEU A 108 -22.56 -14.29 -5.47
C LEU A 108 -22.33 -15.29 -4.34
N ILE A 109 -23.15 -16.34 -4.32
CA ILE A 109 -22.99 -17.47 -3.43
C ILE A 109 -22.74 -18.72 -4.28
N THR A 110 -21.81 -19.57 -3.86
CA THR A 110 -21.54 -20.84 -4.55
C THR A 110 -21.96 -22.01 -3.69
N ASP A 111 -22.55 -23.03 -4.31
CA ASP A 111 -22.64 -24.33 -3.66
C ASP A 111 -21.31 -25.08 -3.71
N THR A 112 -21.22 -26.19 -2.96
CA THR A 112 -20.02 -27.03 -2.91
C THR A 112 -19.76 -27.79 -4.22
N GLN A 113 -20.72 -27.82 -5.14
CA GLN A 113 -20.57 -28.41 -6.47
C GLN A 113 -20.02 -27.41 -7.50
N GLY A 114 -19.90 -26.14 -7.13
CA GLY A 114 -19.35 -25.08 -7.98
C GLY A 114 -20.40 -24.35 -8.81
N ASN A 115 -21.70 -24.49 -8.52
CA ASN A 115 -22.71 -23.63 -9.12
C ASN A 115 -22.71 -22.29 -8.35
N ALA A 116 -22.40 -21.21 -9.05
CA ALA A 116 -22.44 -19.85 -8.55
C ALA A 116 -23.79 -19.20 -8.88
N TYR A 117 -24.43 -18.61 -7.88
CA TYR A 117 -25.70 -17.91 -7.98
C TYR A 117 -25.48 -16.43 -7.68
N ARG A 118 -25.79 -15.58 -8.66
CA ARG A 118 -25.51 -14.14 -8.60
C ARG A 118 -26.75 -13.35 -8.19
N THR A 119 -26.52 -12.14 -7.69
CA THR A 119 -27.57 -11.17 -7.33
C THR A 119 -28.39 -10.66 -8.53
N ASP A 120 -27.92 -10.88 -9.76
CA ASP A 120 -28.65 -10.59 -11.01
C ASP A 120 -29.59 -11.73 -11.43
N GLY A 121 -29.65 -12.83 -10.67
CA GLY A 121 -30.46 -14.02 -10.96
C GLY A 121 -29.82 -14.99 -11.95
N THR A 122 -28.63 -14.69 -12.47
CA THR A 122 -27.90 -15.61 -13.35
C THR A 122 -27.09 -16.63 -12.57
N THR A 123 -26.85 -17.78 -13.19
CA THR A 123 -25.96 -18.82 -12.65
C THR A 123 -24.69 -18.93 -13.49
N ALA A 124 -23.61 -19.38 -12.86
CA ALA A 124 -22.33 -19.62 -13.54
C ALA A 124 -21.60 -20.82 -12.93
N ASP A 125 -20.72 -21.43 -13.72
CA ASP A 125 -19.82 -22.48 -13.26
C ASP A 125 -18.55 -21.86 -12.66
N ALA A 126 -18.31 -22.14 -11.39
CA ALA A 126 -17.15 -21.64 -10.64
C ALA A 126 -16.01 -22.67 -10.51
N ARG A 127 -16.19 -23.92 -10.96
CA ARG A 127 -15.30 -25.05 -10.63
C ARG A 127 -13.85 -24.83 -11.03
N GLU A 128 -13.63 -24.18 -12.17
CA GLU A 128 -12.28 -23.92 -12.69
C GLU A 128 -11.61 -22.69 -12.06
N PHE A 129 -12.35 -21.87 -11.31
CA PHE A 129 -11.79 -20.66 -10.73
C PHE A 129 -10.96 -20.95 -9.47
N GLU A 130 -9.77 -20.36 -9.41
CA GLU A 130 -8.86 -20.50 -8.26
C GLU A 130 -9.49 -20.05 -6.94
N TRP A 131 -10.26 -18.96 -6.95
CA TRP A 131 -10.95 -18.48 -5.75
C TRP A 131 -11.91 -19.54 -5.20
N PHE A 132 -12.59 -20.31 -6.06
CA PHE A 132 -13.51 -21.37 -5.63
C PHE A 132 -12.75 -22.54 -5.00
N LYS A 133 -11.70 -23.03 -5.68
CA LYS A 133 -10.84 -24.12 -5.19
C LYS A 133 -10.24 -23.79 -3.82
N LYS A 134 -9.82 -22.54 -3.62
CA LYS A 134 -9.26 -22.04 -2.36
C LYS A 134 -10.30 -21.86 -1.26
N SER A 135 -11.48 -21.32 -1.59
CA SER A 135 -12.56 -21.19 -0.62
C SER A 135 -13.07 -22.54 -0.11
N LEU A 136 -13.06 -23.60 -0.92
CA LEU A 136 -13.37 -24.97 -0.47
C LEU A 136 -12.41 -25.49 0.62
N GLN A 137 -11.17 -24.97 0.66
CA GLN A 137 -10.17 -25.30 1.68
C GLN A 137 -10.32 -24.43 2.95
N GLY A 138 -11.29 -23.52 2.97
CA GLY A 138 -11.46 -22.52 4.04
C GLY A 138 -10.47 -21.36 3.95
N GLU A 139 -9.75 -21.22 2.83
CA GLU A 139 -8.81 -20.12 2.62
C GLU A 139 -9.50 -18.89 2.04
N PHE A 140 -9.14 -17.71 2.55
CA PHE A 140 -9.49 -16.44 1.93
C PHE A 140 -8.63 -16.22 0.68
N PHE A 141 -9.26 -15.87 -0.44
CA PHE A 141 -8.58 -15.63 -1.69
C PHE A 141 -8.90 -14.24 -2.23
N PHE A 142 -7.85 -13.46 -2.47
CA PHE A 142 -7.94 -12.16 -3.11
C PHE A 142 -7.14 -12.19 -4.42
N LYS A 143 -7.77 -11.70 -5.50
CA LYS A 143 -7.10 -11.53 -6.79
C LYS A 143 -7.24 -10.09 -7.24
N HIS A 144 -6.10 -9.50 -7.54
CA HIS A 144 -6.03 -8.20 -8.19
C HIS A 144 -5.63 -8.38 -9.66
N SER A 145 -6.20 -7.57 -10.54
CA SER A 145 -5.77 -7.45 -11.94
C SER A 145 -5.50 -5.99 -12.23
N ILE A 146 -4.24 -5.66 -12.49
CA ILE A 146 -3.88 -4.35 -13.05
C ILE A 146 -4.03 -4.46 -14.56
N SER A 147 -5.05 -3.81 -15.11
CA SER A 147 -5.09 -3.55 -16.55
C SER A 147 -4.46 -2.17 -16.75
N PHE A 148 -3.28 -2.12 -17.35
CA PHE A 148 -2.75 -0.87 -17.88
C PHE A 148 -3.43 -0.65 -19.24
N GLU A 149 -4.44 0.23 -19.26
CA GLU A 149 -4.87 0.89 -20.50
C GLU A 149 -3.98 2.09 -20.80
#